data_AF-A0A946TUZ2-F1
#
_entry.id   AF-A0A946TUZ2-F1
#
_cell.length_a   1.000
_cell.length_b   1.000
_cell.length_c   1.000
_cell.angle_alpha   90.00
_cell.angle_beta   90.00
_cell.angle_gamma   90.00
#
_symmetry.space_group_name_H-M   'P 1'
#
loop_
_entity.id
_entity.type
_entity.pdbx_description
1 polymer ?
#
loop_
_entity_poly.entity_id
_entity_poly.type
_entity_poly.pdbx_seq_one_letter_code
_entity_poly.pdbx_strand_id
1 'polypeptide(L)'
;MADSENSVSIRKRLHLPTVGKARWIAIVLLAAFMFVRWWDPGPLELLRLKTFDFYQQIKPRPLMPNSPVVIIDLDDESLQEVGQWPWPRNMVAQMVQNLFRLGVGVVGFDIVFAEPDRMSGKNVVTSMVGIDAAMKKKLEALPSNDAIFGKLIRAARRVVVGQAGLNSEKEYEGRKPLRSRVFERQLKGARKPQDWAPSFPGLLRNVDQIERFAGGHGILSLVPEPDGIVRRVPAFFKNGKRLYPTLSVEIMRLAAGRSGVVTKGGLAGIIEVAISKQIKVPTDRIGRMWPYFSKTDKKKYVSAKDVLAGTVDPKAIRGKLAIIGTSAVGLFDIKTIPTERFIPGVEVHAQLIESVLTKSFLSRPGFVDVAEMALALVGGMLIIIFVPWIGAKWTLLMFLVIAGGAGGTSWYLFSEQKIILDAAFGIMAIMLLYVTLTYTSYAAEEAERRQTRDAFSKYLSPAMVEQVVEDPSLLSLGGTKRDMTLLFCDVRGFTSISELFDAEGLTVLINKLLTPLTDIILARQGTVDKYMGDCIMAFWNAPMDDLQHAEDGCRAALEMVAAMAPLNERLKLEAKEEG
;
A
#
# COMPACT_ATOMS: atom_id res chain seq x y z
N MET A 1 -56.49 37.47 -15.99
CA MET A 1 -56.01 36.52 -14.96
C MET A 1 -55.43 35.31 -15.68
N ALA A 2 -54.28 35.51 -16.31
CA ALA A 2 -53.56 34.49 -17.07
C ALA A 2 -52.12 34.98 -17.16
N ASP A 3 -51.36 34.88 -16.06
CA ASP A 3 -49.92 35.25 -16.05
C ASP A 3 -49.18 34.81 -14.78
N SER A 4 -49.47 33.62 -14.22
CA SER A 4 -48.74 33.10 -13.05
C SER A 4 -48.21 31.68 -13.16
N GLU A 5 -48.16 31.09 -14.37
CA GLU A 5 -47.82 29.66 -14.53
C GLU A 5 -46.49 29.36 -15.24
N ASN A 6 -45.63 30.35 -15.49
CA ASN A 6 -44.42 30.14 -16.29
C ASN A 6 -43.09 30.44 -15.57
N SER A 7 -42.95 29.96 -14.34
CA SER A 7 -41.62 29.79 -13.72
C SER A 7 -41.33 28.33 -13.38
N VAL A 8 -41.45 27.44 -14.37
CA VAL A 8 -40.83 26.11 -14.27
C VAL A 8 -39.33 26.33 -14.33
N SER A 9 -38.69 26.39 -13.16
CA SER A 9 -37.24 26.52 -13.05
C SER A 9 -36.55 25.46 -13.93
N ILE A 10 -35.49 25.85 -14.62
CA ILE A 10 -34.66 25.00 -15.49
C ILE A 10 -34.29 23.66 -14.79
N ARG A 11 -34.22 23.65 -13.45
CA ARG A 11 -34.02 22.45 -12.62
C ARG A 11 -35.06 21.34 -12.82
N LYS A 12 -36.34 21.66 -13.05
CA LYS A 12 -37.40 20.64 -13.28
C LYS A 12 -37.36 20.05 -14.69
N ARG A 13 -36.86 20.80 -15.69
CA ARG A 13 -36.71 20.30 -17.08
C ARG A 13 -35.54 19.34 -17.27
N LEU A 14 -34.56 19.35 -16.37
CA LEU A 14 -33.33 18.56 -16.46
C LEU A 14 -33.29 17.33 -15.55
N HIS A 15 -34.36 17.01 -14.82
CA HIS A 15 -34.40 15.89 -13.85
C HIS A 15 -33.13 15.81 -12.97
N LEU A 16 -32.56 16.95 -12.58
CA LEU A 16 -31.33 16.96 -11.77
C LEU A 16 -31.71 16.58 -10.35
N PRO A 17 -31.25 15.42 -9.81
CA PRO A 17 -31.58 15.00 -8.46
C PRO A 17 -31.10 16.04 -7.46
N THR A 18 -31.89 16.27 -6.41
CA THR A 18 -31.50 17.13 -5.29
C THR A 18 -30.14 16.70 -4.79
N VAL A 19 -29.24 17.68 -4.65
CA VAL A 19 -27.85 17.52 -4.19
C VAL A 19 -27.87 17.01 -2.75
N GLY A 20 -28.08 15.70 -2.60
CA GLY A 20 -28.36 15.05 -1.33
C GLY A 20 -27.12 14.96 -0.45
N LYS A 21 -27.37 14.75 0.85
CA LYS A 21 -26.36 14.53 1.91
C LYS A 21 -25.22 13.60 1.48
N ALA A 22 -25.48 12.64 0.58
CA ALA A 22 -24.51 11.75 -0.06
C ALA A 22 -23.28 12.45 -0.68
N ARG A 23 -23.47 13.55 -1.43
CA ARG A 23 -22.34 14.28 -2.05
C ARG A 23 -21.47 14.96 -1.00
N TRP A 24 -22.08 15.52 0.04
CA TRP A 24 -21.33 16.10 1.16
C TRP A 24 -20.52 15.05 1.91
N ILE A 25 -21.10 13.88 2.17
CA ILE A 25 -20.39 12.74 2.77
C ILE A 25 -19.19 12.35 1.90
N ALA A 26 -19.36 12.24 0.58
CA ALA A 26 -18.28 11.87 -0.32
C ALA A 26 -17.18 12.95 -0.43
N ILE A 27 -17.54 14.24 -0.39
CA ILE A 27 -16.55 15.34 -0.38
C ILE A 27 -15.74 15.31 0.92
N VAL A 28 -16.40 15.12 2.07
CA VAL A 28 -15.72 14.99 3.37
C VAL A 28 -14.81 13.75 3.37
N LEU A 29 -15.27 12.63 2.81
CA LEU A 29 -14.48 11.41 2.70
C LEU A 29 -13.26 11.59 1.78
N LEU A 30 -13.42 12.28 0.64
CA LEU A 30 -12.32 12.61 -0.25
C LEU A 30 -11.29 13.52 0.44
N ALA A 31 -11.75 14.55 1.16
CA ALA A 31 -10.87 15.41 1.96
C ALA A 31 -10.11 14.61 3.03
N ALA A 32 -10.77 13.66 3.69
CA ALA A 32 -10.14 12.75 4.64
C ALA A 32 -9.06 11.87 3.99
N PHE A 33 -9.32 11.29 2.80
CA PHE A 33 -8.31 10.55 2.06
C PHE A 33 -7.12 11.44 1.66
N MET A 34 -7.37 12.66 1.19
CA MET A 34 -6.30 13.60 0.85
C MET A 34 -5.45 13.96 2.07
N PHE A 35 -6.08 14.12 3.23
CA PHE A 35 -5.37 14.34 4.49
C PHE A 35 -4.52 13.12 4.89
N VAL A 36 -5.07 11.91 4.81
CA VAL A 36 -4.34 10.67 5.09
C VAL A 36 -3.13 10.52 4.16
N ARG A 37 -3.28 10.83 2.86
CA ARG A 37 -2.16 10.79 1.90
C ARG A 37 -1.09 11.84 2.18
N TRP A 38 -1.50 13.03 2.65
CA TRP A 38 -0.59 14.10 3.03
C TRP A 38 0.19 13.78 4.31
N TRP A 39 -0.47 13.19 5.30
CA TRP A 39 0.17 12.72 6.55
C TRP A 39 1.07 11.50 6.33
N ASP A 40 0.74 10.64 5.36
CA ASP A 40 1.47 9.42 4.97
C ASP A 40 1.82 8.49 6.15
N PRO A 41 0.82 7.96 6.87
CA PRO A 41 1.07 7.12 8.04
C PRO A 41 1.75 5.79 7.66
N GLY A 42 2.46 5.17 8.61
CA GLY A 42 3.22 3.93 8.39
C GLY A 42 2.48 2.80 7.65
N PRO A 43 1.21 2.49 7.96
CA PRO A 43 0.44 1.49 7.20
C PRO A 43 0.24 1.83 5.71
N LEU A 44 0.08 3.12 5.38
CA LEU A 44 -0.03 3.58 3.99
C LEU A 44 1.32 3.45 3.27
N GLU A 45 2.42 3.83 3.92
CA GLU A 45 3.76 3.59 3.38
C GLU A 45 4.00 2.10 3.12
N LEU A 46 3.62 1.22 4.06
CA LEU A 46 3.76 -0.23 3.92
C LEU A 46 3.00 -0.76 2.70
N LEU A 47 1.74 -0.34 2.51
CA LEU A 47 0.96 -0.76 1.35
C LEU A 47 1.65 -0.37 0.04
N ARG A 48 2.09 0.89 -0.06
CA ARG A 48 2.86 1.41 -1.20
C ARG A 48 4.11 0.58 -1.48
N LEU A 49 4.87 0.26 -0.43
CA LEU A 49 6.07 -0.56 -0.54
C LEU A 49 5.76 -1.98 -1.02
N LYS A 50 4.64 -2.59 -0.59
CA LYS A 50 4.19 -3.89 -1.10
C LYS A 50 3.77 -3.84 -2.57
N THR A 51 3.14 -2.77 -3.02
CA THR A 51 2.85 -2.56 -4.44
C THR A 51 4.13 -2.53 -5.28
N PHE A 52 5.19 -1.87 -4.78
CA PHE A 52 6.48 -1.85 -5.47
C PHE A 52 7.21 -3.19 -5.43
N ASP A 53 7.02 -3.98 -4.36
CA ASP A 53 7.53 -5.36 -4.32
C ASP A 53 6.86 -6.22 -5.40
N PHE A 54 5.53 -6.13 -5.50
CA PHE A 54 4.75 -6.85 -6.51
C PHE A 54 5.23 -6.54 -7.94
N TYR A 55 5.54 -5.27 -8.22
CA TYR A 55 6.11 -4.87 -9.52
C TYR A 55 7.43 -5.60 -9.83
N GLN A 56 8.35 -5.63 -8.85
CA GLN A 56 9.64 -6.31 -9.01
C GLN A 56 9.52 -7.84 -9.02
N GLN A 57 8.51 -8.42 -8.39
CA GLN A 57 8.25 -9.86 -8.43
C GLN A 57 7.73 -10.30 -9.80
N ILE A 58 6.84 -9.53 -10.42
CA ILE A 58 6.31 -9.85 -11.76
C ILE A 58 7.36 -9.62 -12.85
N LYS A 59 8.01 -8.45 -12.85
CA LYS A 59 9.03 -8.09 -13.84
C LYS A 59 10.34 -7.74 -13.12
N PRO A 60 11.09 -8.73 -12.60
CA PRO A 60 12.41 -8.50 -12.02
C PRO A 60 13.38 -8.03 -13.10
N ARG A 61 14.50 -7.41 -12.69
CA ARG A 61 15.58 -7.09 -13.63
C ARG A 61 16.11 -8.40 -14.25
N PRO A 62 16.32 -8.47 -15.57
CA PRO A 62 16.86 -9.67 -16.20
C PRO A 62 18.28 -9.96 -15.71
N LEU A 63 18.61 -11.24 -15.60
CA LEU A 63 19.97 -11.68 -15.27
C LEU A 63 20.94 -11.23 -16.37
N MET A 64 22.16 -10.88 -15.97
CA MET A 64 23.20 -10.41 -16.88
C MET A 64 24.25 -11.49 -17.06
N PRO A 65 24.36 -12.12 -18.25
CA PRO A 65 25.37 -13.15 -18.50
C PRO A 65 26.81 -12.69 -18.26
N ASN A 66 27.08 -11.38 -18.44
CA ASN A 66 28.37 -10.77 -18.15
C ASN A 66 28.21 -9.58 -17.20
N SER A 67 27.91 -9.86 -15.93
CA SER A 67 27.80 -8.82 -14.90
C SER A 67 29.14 -8.06 -14.73
N PRO A 68 29.10 -6.71 -14.56
CA PRO A 68 30.28 -5.93 -14.22
C PRO A 68 30.79 -6.17 -12.80
N VAL A 69 30.04 -6.92 -11.98
CA VAL A 69 30.37 -7.22 -10.59
C VAL A 69 30.58 -8.73 -10.41
N VAL A 70 31.53 -9.09 -9.57
CA VAL A 70 31.77 -10.47 -9.12
C VAL A 70 31.84 -10.48 -7.60
N ILE A 71 31.24 -11.49 -6.97
CA ILE A 71 31.29 -11.70 -5.54
C ILE A 71 32.35 -12.76 -5.26
N ILE A 72 33.35 -12.39 -4.46
CA ILE A 72 34.34 -13.33 -3.95
C ILE A 72 33.82 -13.83 -2.61
N ASP A 73 33.38 -15.07 -2.60
CA ASP A 73 32.55 -15.59 -1.54
C ASP A 73 33.36 -16.37 -0.51
N LEU A 74 33.25 -15.94 0.76
CA LEU A 74 33.66 -16.72 1.91
C LEU A 74 32.56 -17.75 2.21
N ASP A 75 32.45 -18.75 1.34
CA ASP A 75 31.48 -19.84 1.43
C ASP A 75 31.91 -20.93 2.42
N ASP A 76 30.99 -21.84 2.74
CA ASP A 76 31.25 -22.94 3.66
C ASP A 76 32.40 -23.85 3.17
N GLU A 77 32.55 -24.04 1.85
CA GLU A 77 33.66 -24.80 1.28
C GLU A 77 35.02 -24.12 1.52
N SER A 78 35.09 -22.80 1.33
CA SER A 78 36.31 -22.03 1.61
C SER A 78 36.67 -22.07 3.09
N LEU A 79 35.68 -22.01 3.99
CA LEU A 79 35.91 -22.11 5.43
C LEU A 79 36.36 -23.52 5.86
N GLN A 80 35.85 -24.57 5.20
CA GLN A 80 36.28 -25.94 5.47
C GLN A 80 37.71 -26.21 5.01
N GLU A 81 38.10 -25.71 3.83
CA GLU A 81 39.41 -25.99 3.24
C GLU A 81 40.52 -25.07 3.78
N VAL A 82 40.25 -23.77 3.87
CA VAL A 82 41.25 -22.77 4.29
C VAL A 82 41.27 -22.60 5.82
N GLY A 83 40.14 -22.85 6.47
CA GLY A 83 39.95 -22.72 7.91
C GLY A 83 39.03 -21.56 8.31
N GLN A 84 38.84 -21.42 9.62
CA GLN A 84 37.85 -20.50 10.19
C GLN A 84 38.19 -19.01 9.98
N TRP A 85 37.20 -18.22 9.58
CA TRP A 85 37.28 -16.75 9.56
C TRP A 85 37.35 -16.17 11.00
N PRO A 86 38.07 -15.06 11.26
CA PRO A 86 38.86 -14.25 10.34
C PRO A 86 40.20 -14.88 9.97
N TRP A 87 40.50 -14.86 8.66
CA TRP A 87 41.79 -15.29 8.12
C TRP A 87 42.93 -14.31 8.44
N PRO A 88 44.19 -14.79 8.49
CA PRO A 88 45.38 -13.95 8.54
C PRO A 88 45.43 -12.89 7.44
N ARG A 89 45.83 -11.66 7.75
CA ARG A 89 45.80 -10.52 6.81
C ARG A 89 46.82 -10.67 5.67
N ASN A 90 47.88 -11.43 5.87
CA ASN A 90 48.81 -11.82 4.79
C ASN A 90 48.14 -12.75 3.77
N MET A 91 47.24 -13.64 4.20
CA MET A 91 46.45 -14.50 3.31
C MET A 91 45.40 -13.69 2.55
N VAL A 92 44.70 -12.77 3.24
CA VAL A 92 43.80 -11.80 2.58
C VAL A 92 44.57 -10.96 1.55
N ALA A 93 45.80 -10.55 1.88
CA ALA A 93 46.68 -9.87 0.93
C ALA A 93 47.01 -10.76 -0.29
N GLN A 94 47.30 -12.05 -0.10
CA GLN A 94 47.54 -12.97 -1.21
C GLN A 94 46.32 -13.10 -2.13
N MET A 95 45.12 -13.23 -1.55
CA MET A 95 43.86 -13.27 -2.31
C MET A 95 43.68 -12.00 -3.15
N VAL A 96 43.87 -10.82 -2.56
CA VAL A 96 43.76 -9.54 -3.27
C VAL A 96 44.83 -9.41 -4.36
N GLN A 97 46.05 -9.88 -4.11
CA GLN A 97 47.12 -9.90 -5.10
C GLN A 97 46.76 -10.79 -6.29
N ASN A 98 46.18 -11.98 -6.04
CA ASN A 98 45.72 -12.88 -7.08
C ASN A 98 44.60 -12.24 -7.92
N LEU A 99 43.63 -11.56 -7.29
CA LEU A 99 42.58 -10.81 -8.01
C LEU A 99 43.16 -9.74 -8.94
N PHE A 100 44.16 -8.98 -8.48
CA PHE A 100 44.84 -7.99 -9.33
C PHE A 100 45.64 -8.65 -10.46
N ARG A 101 46.27 -9.81 -10.22
CA ARG A 101 46.95 -10.59 -11.27
C ARG A 101 45.96 -11.08 -12.33
N LEU A 102 44.74 -11.44 -11.94
CA LEU A 102 43.65 -11.82 -12.85
C LEU A 102 43.03 -10.61 -13.58
N GLY A 103 43.41 -9.39 -13.21
CA GLY A 103 42.99 -8.16 -13.89
C GLY A 103 41.70 -7.54 -13.34
N VAL A 104 41.40 -7.73 -12.05
CA VAL A 104 40.25 -7.07 -11.40
C VAL A 104 40.38 -5.54 -11.46
N GLY A 105 39.26 -4.84 -11.62
CA GLY A 105 39.22 -3.38 -11.67
C GLY A 105 39.35 -2.73 -10.29
N VAL A 106 38.46 -3.08 -9.36
CA VAL A 106 38.40 -2.58 -7.98
C VAL A 106 38.02 -3.74 -7.06
N VAL A 107 38.57 -3.75 -5.85
CA VAL A 107 38.21 -4.72 -4.81
C VAL A 107 37.53 -3.97 -3.65
N GLY A 108 36.31 -4.35 -3.31
CA GLY A 108 35.60 -3.87 -2.13
C GLY A 108 35.50 -4.96 -1.06
N PHE A 109 35.62 -4.57 0.21
CA PHE A 109 35.39 -5.47 1.34
C PHE A 109 34.08 -5.13 2.02
N ASP A 110 33.14 -6.08 2.00
CA ASP A 110 31.95 -6.08 2.85
C ASP A 110 32.27 -6.66 4.24
N ILE A 111 33.40 -6.22 4.79
CA ILE A 111 34.00 -6.69 6.04
C ILE A 111 34.72 -5.51 6.69
N VAL A 112 34.69 -5.43 8.02
CA VAL A 112 35.42 -4.42 8.79
C VAL A 112 36.61 -5.06 9.51
N PHE A 113 37.82 -4.57 9.23
CA PHE A 113 39.06 -4.98 9.91
C PHE A 113 39.28 -4.12 11.17
N ALA A 114 38.36 -4.20 12.13
CA ALA A 114 38.34 -3.34 13.31
C ALA A 114 39.49 -3.60 14.29
N GLU A 115 39.95 -4.85 14.34
CA GLU A 115 40.94 -5.34 15.30
C GLU A 115 42.25 -5.77 14.62
N PRO A 116 43.40 -5.61 15.30
CA PRO A 116 44.69 -6.11 14.83
C PRO A 116 44.63 -7.61 14.52
N ASP A 117 45.39 -8.04 13.53
CA ASP A 117 45.46 -9.47 13.19
C ASP A 117 46.06 -10.28 14.34
N ARG A 118 45.28 -11.20 14.89
CA ARG A 118 45.71 -12.18 15.91
C ARG A 118 46.91 -13.02 15.47
N MET A 119 47.08 -13.23 14.16
CA MET A 119 48.19 -14.00 13.59
C MET A 119 49.43 -13.15 13.25
N SER A 120 49.44 -11.87 13.60
CA SER A 120 50.67 -11.06 13.54
C SER A 120 51.68 -11.53 14.59
N GLY A 121 52.97 -11.57 14.25
CA GLY A 121 54.02 -12.09 15.13
C GLY A 121 53.97 -11.58 16.59
N LYS A 122 53.77 -10.26 16.78
CA LYS A 122 53.61 -9.65 18.12
C LYS A 122 52.39 -10.17 18.90
N ASN A 123 51.28 -10.45 18.23
CA ASN A 123 50.05 -10.89 18.87
C ASN A 123 50.07 -12.40 19.14
N VAL A 124 50.59 -13.19 18.20
CA VAL A 124 50.75 -14.65 18.31
C VAL A 124 51.57 -15.03 19.53
N VAL A 125 52.67 -14.32 19.76
CA VAL A 125 53.56 -14.53 20.91
C VAL A 125 52.83 -14.39 22.25
N THR A 126 51.79 -13.56 22.33
CA THR A 126 51.01 -13.36 23.57
C THR A 126 50.11 -14.57 23.86
N SER A 127 49.68 -15.29 22.83
CA SER A 127 48.84 -16.49 22.94
C SER A 127 49.60 -17.80 23.05
N MET A 128 50.90 -17.82 22.78
CA MET A 128 51.73 -19.02 22.82
C MET A 128 52.34 -19.24 24.22
N VAL A 129 52.15 -20.43 24.77
CA VAL A 129 52.75 -20.86 26.05
C VAL A 129 53.95 -21.75 25.76
N GLY A 130 55.07 -21.53 26.46
CA GLY A 130 56.26 -22.42 26.38
C GLY A 130 57.30 -22.06 25.31
N ILE A 131 57.20 -20.89 24.68
CA ILE A 131 58.22 -20.40 23.73
C ILE A 131 59.40 -19.72 24.43
N ASP A 132 60.61 -19.94 23.93
CA ASP A 132 61.84 -19.35 24.47
C ASP A 132 61.96 -17.85 24.08
N ALA A 133 62.74 -17.11 24.87
CA ALA A 133 62.90 -15.66 24.70
C ALA A 133 63.52 -15.28 23.33
N ALA A 134 64.38 -16.14 22.77
CA ALA A 134 65.01 -15.87 21.47
C ALA A 134 64.00 -16.05 20.32
N MET A 135 63.17 -17.10 20.36
CA MET A 135 62.07 -17.26 19.40
C MET A 135 61.03 -16.16 19.51
N LYS A 136 60.65 -15.77 20.73
CA LYS A 136 59.76 -14.63 20.99
C LYS A 136 60.26 -13.36 20.29
N LYS A 137 61.55 -13.02 20.44
CA LYS A 137 62.15 -11.86 19.77
C LYS A 137 62.16 -11.98 18.24
N LYS A 138 62.38 -13.17 17.70
CA LYS A 138 62.31 -13.42 16.24
C LYS A 138 60.89 -13.24 15.69
N LEU A 139 59.88 -13.74 16.39
CA LEU A 139 58.48 -13.61 15.99
C LEU A 139 57.99 -12.16 16.12
N GLU A 140 58.37 -11.43 17.17
CA GLU A 140 58.04 -10.00 17.32
C GLU A 140 58.69 -9.11 16.27
N ALA A 141 59.81 -9.54 15.70
CA ALA A 141 60.51 -8.84 14.61
C ALA A 141 59.85 -9.03 13.24
N LEU A 142 58.94 -10.01 13.08
CA LEU A 142 58.21 -10.19 11.84
C LEU A 142 57.29 -8.99 11.57
N PRO A 143 57.13 -8.58 10.30
CA PRO A 143 56.20 -7.52 9.96
C PRO A 143 54.77 -7.92 10.35
N SER A 144 53.99 -6.97 10.86
CA SER A 144 52.56 -7.20 11.12
C SER A 144 51.84 -7.53 9.82
N ASN A 145 50.92 -8.50 9.90
CA ASN A 145 50.12 -8.90 8.74
C ASN A 145 49.22 -7.75 8.25
N ASP A 146 48.73 -6.89 9.15
CA ASP A 146 48.01 -5.66 8.80
C ASP A 146 48.88 -4.70 7.98
N ALA A 147 50.18 -4.62 8.29
CA ALA A 147 51.14 -3.81 7.55
C ALA A 147 51.46 -4.41 6.17
N ILE A 148 51.55 -5.75 6.07
CA ILE A 148 51.71 -6.46 4.78
C ILE A 148 50.51 -6.13 3.88
N PHE A 149 49.30 -6.29 4.41
CA PHE A 149 48.08 -6.00 3.66
C PHE A 149 47.96 -4.52 3.31
N GLY A 150 48.24 -3.62 4.25
CA GLY A 150 48.26 -2.17 4.02
C GLY A 150 49.25 -1.75 2.92
N LYS A 151 50.43 -2.37 2.84
CA LYS A 151 51.41 -2.12 1.75
C LYS A 151 50.87 -2.53 0.39
N LEU A 152 50.22 -3.69 0.29
CA LEU A 152 49.58 -4.15 -0.95
C LEU A 152 48.48 -3.20 -1.39
N ILE A 153 47.59 -2.84 -0.47
CA ILE A 153 46.49 -1.89 -0.71
C ILE A 153 47.05 -0.55 -1.23
N ARG A 154 48.12 -0.05 -0.60
CA ARG A 154 48.78 1.21 -1.01
C ARG A 154 49.30 1.14 -2.44
N ALA A 155 49.91 0.01 -2.82
CA ALA A 155 50.45 -0.19 -4.16
C ALA A 155 49.33 -0.27 -5.21
N ALA A 156 48.23 -0.95 -4.90
CA ALA A 156 47.10 -1.12 -5.81
C ALA A 156 46.25 0.15 -5.97
N ARG A 157 46.06 0.94 -4.89
CA ARG A 157 45.18 2.14 -4.80
C ARG A 157 43.72 1.92 -5.23
N ARG A 158 43.31 0.67 -5.44
CA ARG A 158 42.02 0.24 -6.01
C ARG A 158 41.24 -0.68 -5.05
N VAL A 159 41.49 -0.52 -3.76
CA VAL A 159 40.81 -1.29 -2.70
C VAL A 159 39.97 -0.36 -1.84
N VAL A 160 38.70 -0.71 -1.64
CA VAL A 160 37.76 -0.04 -0.74
C VAL A 160 37.54 -0.92 0.48
N VAL A 161 37.70 -0.36 1.68
CA VAL A 161 37.49 -1.08 2.93
C VAL A 161 36.16 -0.69 3.57
N GLY A 162 35.46 -1.69 4.11
CA GLY A 162 34.19 -1.53 4.80
C GLY A 162 34.33 -0.82 6.16
N GLN A 163 33.30 -0.09 6.54
CA GLN A 163 33.14 0.53 7.87
C GLN A 163 31.68 0.35 8.30
N ALA A 164 31.42 0.32 9.61
CA ALA A 164 30.05 0.21 10.12
C ALA A 164 29.68 1.42 10.97
N GLY A 165 28.40 1.82 10.95
CA GLY A 165 27.85 2.77 11.92
C GLY A 165 27.76 2.15 13.32
N LEU A 166 28.00 2.95 14.35
CA LEU A 166 27.80 2.58 15.74
C LEU A 166 26.69 3.43 16.37
N ASN A 167 25.92 2.83 17.26
CA ASN A 167 24.87 3.50 18.04
C ASN A 167 25.42 4.32 19.22
N SER A 168 26.73 4.21 19.49
CA SER A 168 27.44 4.99 20.49
C SER A 168 28.61 5.73 19.84
N GLU A 169 28.98 6.88 20.41
CA GLU A 169 30.19 7.58 20.02
C GLU A 169 31.42 6.72 20.32
N LYS A 170 32.38 6.72 19.40
CA LYS A 170 33.66 6.02 19.56
C LYS A 170 34.77 6.88 19.01
N GLU A 171 35.55 7.45 19.92
CA GLU A 171 36.76 8.19 19.55
C GLU A 171 37.93 7.23 19.33
N TYR A 172 38.84 7.64 18.46
CA TYR A 172 40.05 6.89 18.15
C TYR A 172 41.25 7.77 18.46
N GLU A 173 41.80 7.60 19.66
CA GLU A 173 42.96 8.37 20.14
C GLU A 173 44.13 8.33 19.15
N GLY A 174 44.76 9.49 18.95
CA GLY A 174 45.90 9.63 18.04
C GLY A 174 45.57 9.49 16.55
N ARG A 175 44.31 9.26 16.15
CA ARG A 175 43.91 9.13 14.75
C ARG A 175 43.28 10.40 14.19
N LYS A 176 43.66 10.75 12.96
CA LYS A 176 43.04 11.86 12.23
C LYS A 176 41.59 11.52 11.86
N PRO A 177 40.69 12.53 11.79
CA PRO A 177 39.35 12.35 11.24
C PRO A 177 39.41 11.83 9.81
N LEU A 178 38.46 10.96 9.44
CA LEU A 178 38.34 10.46 8.08
C LEU A 178 38.08 11.60 7.10
N ARG A 179 38.68 11.48 5.92
CA ARG A 179 38.43 12.42 4.83
C ARG A 179 37.14 12.03 4.14
N SER A 180 36.14 12.89 4.23
CA SER A 180 34.93 12.76 3.40
C SER A 180 35.30 12.91 1.93
N ARG A 181 34.74 12.03 1.10
CA ARG A 181 34.82 12.05 -0.36
C ARG A 181 33.52 12.54 -1.00
N VAL A 182 32.65 13.17 -0.21
CA VAL A 182 31.33 13.63 -0.63
C VAL A 182 31.34 15.16 -0.70
N PHE A 183 31.00 15.69 -1.86
CA PHE A 183 30.85 17.13 -2.08
C PHE A 183 29.37 17.48 -2.13
N GLU A 184 28.96 18.44 -1.32
CA GLU A 184 27.56 18.85 -1.21
C GLU A 184 27.28 20.07 -2.11
N ARG A 185 26.20 19.99 -2.88
CA ARG A 185 25.61 21.11 -3.61
C ARG A 185 24.16 21.27 -3.17
N GLN A 186 23.63 22.49 -3.23
CA GLN A 186 22.24 22.76 -2.87
C GLN A 186 21.62 23.77 -3.82
N LEU A 187 20.30 23.65 -4.03
CA LEU A 187 19.52 24.70 -4.68
C LEU A 187 19.46 25.96 -3.80
N LYS A 188 19.22 27.12 -4.40
CA LYS A 188 19.08 28.38 -3.66
C LYS A 188 17.92 28.25 -2.65
N GLY A 189 18.18 28.54 -1.38
CA GLY A 189 17.20 28.42 -0.29
C GLY A 189 17.00 27.00 0.27
N ALA A 190 17.67 25.98 -0.28
CA ALA A 190 17.61 24.62 0.26
C ALA A 190 18.57 24.42 1.46
N ARG A 191 18.21 23.50 2.38
CA ARG A 191 19.10 23.01 3.44
C ARG A 191 20.24 22.17 2.86
N LYS A 192 21.31 21.96 3.63
CA LYS A 192 22.44 21.13 3.19
C LYS A 192 22.01 19.66 3.11
N PRO A 193 22.50 18.89 2.13
CA PRO A 193 22.25 17.44 2.04
C PRO A 193 22.52 16.68 3.34
N GLN A 194 23.59 17.03 4.07
CA GLN A 194 23.91 16.41 5.36
C GLN A 194 22.81 16.53 6.42
N ASP A 195 21.90 17.51 6.32
CA ASP A 195 20.83 17.70 7.32
C ASP A 195 19.67 16.72 7.13
N TRP A 196 19.61 16.06 5.96
CA TRP A 196 18.60 15.06 5.61
C TRP A 196 19.11 13.62 5.68
N ALA A 197 20.42 13.41 5.51
CA ALA A 197 21.00 12.08 5.45
C ALA A 197 20.89 11.34 6.79
N PRO A 198 20.73 10.00 6.78
CA PRO A 198 20.76 9.21 8.00
C PRO A 198 22.10 9.37 8.72
N SER A 199 22.09 9.41 10.05
CA SER A 199 23.29 9.67 10.87
C SER A 199 23.59 8.56 11.86
N PHE A 200 24.88 8.35 12.14
CA PHE A 200 25.34 7.50 13.23
C PHE A 200 26.17 8.30 14.23
N PRO A 201 25.96 8.09 15.55
CA PRO A 201 26.81 8.68 16.60
C PRO A 201 28.29 8.36 16.42
N GLY A 202 28.63 7.09 16.18
CA GLY A 202 30.01 6.64 15.98
C GLY A 202 30.22 5.87 14.68
N LEU A 203 31.49 5.60 14.38
CA LEU A 203 31.91 4.77 13.25
C LEU A 203 32.89 3.69 13.72
N LEU A 204 32.61 2.44 13.37
CA LEU A 204 33.56 1.34 13.51
C LEU A 204 34.56 1.43 12.35
N ARG A 205 35.76 1.90 12.68
CA ARG A 205 36.89 2.08 11.77
C ARG A 205 37.77 0.83 11.69
N ASN A 206 38.52 0.73 10.59
CA ASN A 206 39.52 -0.31 10.42
C ASN A 206 40.78 0.02 11.24
N VAL A 207 41.70 -0.93 11.42
CA VAL A 207 43.05 -0.66 11.94
C VAL A 207 43.78 0.37 11.07
N ASP A 208 44.56 1.26 11.69
CA ASP A 208 45.17 2.42 11.01
C ASP A 208 46.06 2.02 9.81
N GLN A 209 46.76 0.90 9.93
CA GLN A 209 47.66 0.38 8.90
C GLN A 209 46.94 0.01 7.60
N ILE A 210 45.69 -0.44 7.68
CA ILE A 210 44.84 -0.76 6.53
C ILE A 210 44.11 0.51 6.08
N GLU A 211 43.50 1.21 7.04
CA GLU A 211 42.65 2.37 6.78
C GLU A 211 43.41 3.47 6.04
N ARG A 212 44.59 3.85 6.51
CA ARG A 212 45.37 4.95 5.93
C ARG A 212 45.74 4.74 4.47
N PHE A 213 45.87 3.49 4.03
CA PHE A 213 46.32 3.15 2.69
C PHE A 213 45.20 2.79 1.72
N ALA A 214 43.98 2.56 2.23
CA ALA A 214 42.81 2.26 1.40
C ALA A 214 42.56 3.32 0.33
N GLY A 215 42.15 2.87 -0.86
CA GLY A 215 41.74 3.74 -1.97
C GLY A 215 40.39 4.43 -1.70
N GLY A 216 39.59 3.87 -0.80
CA GLY A 216 38.31 4.40 -0.35
C GLY A 216 37.80 3.77 0.95
N HIS A 217 36.85 4.44 1.59
CA HIS A 217 36.15 3.99 2.80
C HIS A 217 34.66 3.97 2.54
N GLY A 218 34.03 2.80 2.71
CA GLY A 218 32.62 2.60 2.42
C GLY A 218 31.84 2.11 3.62
N ILE A 219 30.72 2.73 3.93
CA ILE A 219 29.83 2.28 5.02
C ILE A 219 28.98 1.09 4.55
N LEU A 220 28.95 0.02 5.36
CA LEU A 220 28.21 -1.23 5.10
C LEU A 220 26.76 -1.17 5.62
N SER A 221 26.48 -0.29 6.58
CA SER A 221 25.19 -0.21 7.25
C SER A 221 24.04 0.11 6.28
N LEU A 222 22.88 -0.50 6.53
CA LEU A 222 21.62 -0.20 5.85
C LEU A 222 20.68 0.55 6.80
N VAL A 223 19.68 1.23 6.22
CA VAL A 223 18.55 1.78 6.99
C VAL A 223 17.39 0.78 6.85
N PRO A 224 16.92 0.17 7.95
CA PRO A 224 15.84 -0.81 7.87
C PRO A 224 14.54 -0.14 7.40
N GLU A 225 13.80 -0.83 6.53
CA GLU A 225 12.40 -0.50 6.24
C GLU A 225 11.50 -0.98 7.40
N PRO A 226 10.27 -0.46 7.54
CA PRO A 226 9.37 -0.86 8.63
C PRO A 226 9.08 -2.36 8.71
N ASP A 227 9.19 -3.10 7.60
CA ASP A 227 9.01 -4.55 7.53
C ASP A 227 10.33 -5.34 7.33
N GLY A 228 11.48 -4.66 7.45
CA GLY A 228 12.81 -5.28 7.33
C GLY A 228 13.26 -5.67 5.92
N ILE A 229 12.42 -5.50 4.88
CA ILE A 229 12.78 -5.81 3.50
C ILE A 229 13.63 -4.69 2.90
N VAL A 230 14.79 -5.04 2.34
CA VAL A 230 15.72 -4.06 1.75
C VAL A 230 15.24 -3.64 0.36
N ARG A 231 14.59 -2.47 0.28
CA ARG A 231 14.13 -1.85 -0.98
C ARG A 231 14.97 -0.67 -1.43
N ARG A 232 15.57 0.01 -0.46
CA ARG A 232 16.29 1.26 -0.63
C ARG A 232 17.65 1.13 0.05
N VAL A 233 18.70 1.60 -0.62
CA VAL A 233 20.07 1.58 -0.10
C VAL A 233 20.58 3.01 0.04
N PRO A 234 21.01 3.45 1.24
CA PRO A 234 21.56 4.79 1.43
C PRO A 234 22.81 5.02 0.56
N ALA A 235 22.91 6.20 -0.04
CA ALA A 235 24.13 6.59 -0.74
C ALA A 235 25.21 7.06 0.24
N PHE A 236 24.80 7.68 1.36
CA PHE A 236 25.69 8.24 2.36
C PHE A 236 25.09 8.14 3.76
N PHE A 237 25.98 8.22 4.76
CA PHE A 237 25.62 8.50 6.14
C PHE A 237 26.36 9.73 6.66
N LYS A 238 25.72 10.44 7.58
CA LYS A 238 26.30 11.54 8.33
C LYS A 238 27.01 11.02 9.59
N ASN A 239 28.23 11.48 9.80
CA ASN A 239 28.89 11.40 11.09
C ASN A 239 29.54 12.77 11.38
N GLY A 240 29.15 13.40 12.50
CA GLY A 240 29.45 14.80 12.78
C GLY A 240 28.85 15.76 11.74
N LYS A 241 29.70 16.57 11.08
CA LYS A 241 29.32 17.55 10.05
C LYS A 241 29.75 17.13 8.64
N ARG A 242 29.87 15.83 8.38
CA ARG A 242 30.35 15.29 7.10
C ARG A 242 29.56 14.08 6.67
N LEU A 243 29.44 13.91 5.36
CA LEU A 243 28.86 12.74 4.72
C LEU A 243 29.95 11.74 4.31
N TYR A 244 29.66 10.46 4.49
CA TYR A 244 30.53 9.35 4.11
C TYR A 244 29.75 8.39 3.19
N PRO A 245 30.32 7.97 2.06
CA PRO A 245 29.63 7.11 1.11
C PRO A 245 29.48 5.68 1.64
N THR A 246 28.44 4.99 1.16
CA THR A 246 28.32 3.55 1.35
C THR A 246 29.29 2.78 0.46
N LEU A 247 29.53 1.51 0.79
CA LEU A 247 30.46 0.64 0.06
C LEU A 247 30.24 0.65 -1.45
N SER A 248 28.99 0.47 -1.88
CA SER A 248 28.63 0.48 -3.31
C SER A 248 28.99 1.79 -4.01
N VAL A 249 28.71 2.93 -3.37
CA VAL A 249 29.01 4.26 -3.93
C VAL A 249 30.52 4.49 -4.02
N GLU A 250 31.27 4.05 -3.00
CA GLU A 250 32.72 4.23 -2.95
C GLU A 250 33.46 3.32 -3.96
N ILE A 251 33.00 2.07 -4.14
CA ILE A 251 33.49 1.17 -5.20
C ILE A 251 33.27 1.82 -6.58
N MET A 252 32.06 2.31 -6.85
CA MET A 252 31.74 2.96 -8.13
C MET A 252 32.52 4.26 -8.34
N ARG A 253 32.75 5.07 -7.29
CA ARG A 253 33.61 6.26 -7.35
C ARG A 253 35.03 5.90 -7.79
N LEU A 254 35.60 4.87 -7.17
CA LEU A 254 36.96 4.44 -7.43
C LEU A 254 37.09 3.82 -8.82
N ALA A 255 36.11 3.02 -9.23
CA ALA A 255 36.01 2.46 -10.58
C ALA A 255 35.91 3.56 -11.66
N ALA A 256 35.16 4.63 -11.38
CA ALA A 256 35.04 5.79 -12.26
C ALA A 256 36.27 6.72 -12.23
N GLY A 257 37.30 6.42 -11.43
CA GLY A 257 38.52 7.23 -11.32
C GLY A 257 38.28 8.64 -10.76
N ARG A 258 37.23 8.85 -9.96
CA ARG A 258 36.85 10.18 -9.45
C ARG A 258 37.40 10.43 -8.06
N SER A 259 37.75 11.68 -7.76
CA SER A 259 38.28 12.10 -6.45
C SER A 259 37.21 12.21 -5.35
N GLY A 260 35.93 12.28 -5.74
CA GLY A 260 34.78 12.34 -4.85
C GLY A 260 33.45 12.22 -5.61
N VAL A 261 32.37 12.08 -4.87
CA VAL A 261 30.98 11.99 -5.32
C VAL A 261 30.27 13.30 -4.98
N VAL A 262 29.34 13.74 -5.83
CA VAL A 262 28.56 14.96 -5.58
C VAL A 262 27.13 14.59 -5.19
N THR A 263 26.63 15.17 -4.10
CA THR A 263 25.22 15.05 -3.70
C THR A 263 24.52 16.40 -3.84
N LYS A 264 23.27 16.39 -4.31
CA LYS A 264 22.49 17.61 -4.54
C LYS A 264 21.25 17.66 -3.65
N GLY A 265 21.16 18.71 -2.85
CA GLY A 265 20.03 19.04 -1.99
C GLY A 265 19.00 19.92 -2.70
N GLY A 266 17.73 19.59 -2.51
CA GLY A 266 16.56 20.36 -2.88
C GLY A 266 15.82 20.95 -1.68
N LEU A 267 14.70 21.61 -1.95
CA LEU A 267 13.87 22.24 -0.91
C LEU A 267 13.32 21.23 0.10
N ALA A 268 13.04 20.00 -0.34
CA ALA A 268 12.37 18.97 0.46
C ALA A 268 13.24 17.73 0.77
N GLY A 269 14.54 17.78 0.49
CA GLY A 269 15.44 16.64 0.72
C GLY A 269 16.57 16.52 -0.31
N ILE A 270 17.32 15.43 -0.26
CA ILE A 270 18.30 15.07 -1.29
C ILE A 270 17.56 14.64 -2.57
N ILE A 271 18.04 15.09 -3.74
CA ILE A 271 17.40 14.78 -5.04
C ILE A 271 18.24 13.81 -5.87
N GLU A 272 19.56 14.00 -5.87
CA GLU A 272 20.44 13.24 -6.75
C GLU A 272 21.81 12.98 -6.13
N VAL A 273 22.42 11.89 -6.57
CA VAL A 273 23.80 11.51 -6.32
C VAL A 273 24.53 11.30 -7.63
N ALA A 274 25.51 12.16 -7.89
CA ALA A 274 26.36 12.10 -9.07
C ALA A 274 27.69 11.41 -8.72
N ILE A 275 27.81 10.15 -9.12
CA ILE A 275 29.03 9.34 -8.98
C ILE A 275 30.06 9.77 -10.03
N SER A 276 29.59 10.04 -11.26
CA SER A 276 30.39 10.57 -12.35
C SER A 276 29.59 11.63 -13.13
N LYS A 277 30.19 12.27 -14.15
CA LYS A 277 29.45 13.20 -15.02
C LYS A 277 28.29 12.51 -15.76
N GLN A 278 28.42 11.21 -16.04
CA GLN A 278 27.49 10.41 -16.83
C GLN A 278 26.56 9.54 -15.96
N ILE A 279 26.93 9.28 -14.70
CA ILE A 279 26.17 8.45 -13.76
C ILE A 279 25.64 9.34 -12.66
N LYS A 280 24.35 9.69 -12.81
CA LYS A 280 23.56 10.44 -11.84
C LYS A 280 22.40 9.55 -11.42
N VAL A 281 22.30 9.29 -10.12
CA VAL A 281 21.29 8.41 -9.54
C VAL A 281 20.31 9.28 -8.74
N PRO A 282 19.01 9.30 -9.07
CA PRO A 282 18.01 9.97 -8.27
C PRO A 282 17.86 9.26 -6.92
N THR A 283 17.56 10.04 -5.88
CA THR A 283 17.37 9.52 -4.52
C THR A 283 16.03 9.91 -3.95
N ASP A 284 15.65 9.26 -2.86
CA ASP A 284 14.63 9.78 -1.97
C ASP A 284 15.13 10.98 -1.15
N ARG A 285 14.24 11.54 -0.33
CA ARG A 285 14.46 12.75 0.48
C ARG A 285 15.66 12.65 1.43
N ILE A 286 16.01 11.44 1.87
CA ILE A 286 17.13 11.19 2.79
C ILE A 286 18.37 10.59 2.10
N GLY A 287 18.38 10.56 0.76
CA GLY A 287 19.55 10.14 -0.02
C GLY A 287 19.67 8.62 -0.21
N ARG A 288 18.58 7.86 -0.12
CA ARG A 288 18.55 6.45 -0.48
C ARG A 288 18.23 6.26 -1.96
N MET A 289 18.89 5.29 -2.58
CA MET A 289 18.70 4.87 -3.97
C MET A 289 17.78 3.65 -4.01
N TRP A 290 17.03 3.49 -5.10
CA TRP A 290 16.17 2.33 -5.34
C TRP A 290 16.82 1.36 -6.34
N PRO A 291 17.46 0.27 -5.89
CA PRO A 291 17.95 -0.76 -6.78
C PRO A 291 16.77 -1.41 -7.51
N TYR A 292 16.98 -1.77 -8.78
CA TYR A 292 16.09 -2.67 -9.48
C TYR A 292 16.61 -4.10 -9.33
N PHE A 293 15.99 -4.86 -8.43
CA PHE A 293 16.50 -6.18 -8.06
C PHE A 293 16.27 -7.20 -9.17
N SER A 294 17.25 -8.10 -9.34
CA SER A 294 17.13 -9.31 -10.14
C SER A 294 16.92 -10.51 -9.20
N LYS A 295 16.72 -11.69 -9.78
CA LYS A 295 16.99 -12.93 -9.03
C LYS A 295 18.50 -13.10 -8.83
N THR A 296 18.86 -13.94 -7.88
CA THR A 296 20.22 -14.34 -7.56
C THR A 296 20.80 -15.13 -8.72
N ASP A 297 22.01 -14.77 -9.15
CA ASP A 297 22.74 -15.50 -10.18
C ASP A 297 24.02 -16.07 -9.60
N LYS A 298 24.02 -17.39 -9.44
CA LYS A 298 25.14 -18.16 -8.88
C LYS A 298 26.42 -17.99 -9.68
N LYS A 299 26.36 -17.64 -10.98
CA LYS A 299 27.55 -17.44 -11.82
C LYS A 299 28.38 -16.20 -11.41
N LYS A 300 27.82 -15.33 -10.58
CA LYS A 300 28.52 -14.17 -10.01
C LYS A 300 29.37 -14.52 -8.80
N TYR A 301 29.15 -15.68 -8.19
CA TYR A 301 29.85 -16.13 -7.02
C TYR A 301 31.09 -16.92 -7.44
N VAL A 302 32.23 -16.53 -6.88
CA VAL A 302 33.51 -17.22 -7.03
C VAL A 302 34.04 -17.49 -5.63
N SER A 303 34.24 -18.75 -5.30
CA SER A 303 34.72 -19.15 -3.97
C SER A 303 36.09 -18.55 -3.68
N ALA A 304 36.28 -18.03 -2.47
CA ALA A 304 37.54 -17.42 -2.05
C ALA A 304 38.71 -18.42 -2.08
N LYS A 305 38.45 -19.72 -1.82
CA LYS A 305 39.45 -20.78 -1.98
C LYS A 305 40.04 -20.86 -3.39
N ASP A 306 39.22 -20.71 -4.43
CA ASP A 306 39.67 -20.82 -5.81
C ASP A 306 40.53 -19.62 -6.19
N VAL A 307 40.19 -18.44 -5.67
CA VAL A 307 40.99 -17.22 -5.85
C VAL A 307 42.35 -17.36 -5.15
N LEU A 308 42.39 -17.97 -3.97
CA LEU A 308 43.63 -18.24 -3.23
C LEU A 308 44.50 -19.27 -3.96
N ALA A 309 43.90 -20.37 -4.40
CA ALA A 309 44.57 -21.44 -5.16
C ALA A 309 44.99 -20.99 -6.58
N GLY A 310 44.34 -19.95 -7.12
CA GLY A 310 44.59 -19.45 -8.48
C GLY A 310 43.96 -20.31 -9.58
N THR A 311 42.90 -21.07 -9.26
CA THR A 311 42.18 -21.98 -10.16
C THR A 311 41.05 -21.31 -10.94
N VAL A 312 40.70 -20.07 -10.59
CA VAL A 312 39.59 -19.31 -11.21
C VAL A 312 39.88 -18.97 -12.68
N ASP A 313 38.89 -19.14 -13.55
CA ASP A 313 38.94 -18.65 -14.93
C ASP A 313 39.15 -17.12 -14.94
N PRO A 314 40.23 -16.61 -15.55
CA PRO A 314 40.47 -15.16 -15.65
C PRO A 314 39.31 -14.38 -16.28
N LYS A 315 38.50 -14.98 -17.15
CA LYS A 315 37.31 -14.34 -17.74
C LYS A 315 36.25 -13.98 -16.68
N ALA A 316 36.20 -14.72 -15.58
CA ALA A 316 35.25 -14.47 -14.49
C ALA A 316 35.58 -13.17 -13.73
N ILE A 317 36.86 -12.74 -13.69
CA ILE A 317 37.35 -11.64 -12.84
C ILE A 317 37.80 -10.40 -13.65
N ARG A 318 38.37 -10.59 -14.84
CA ARG A 318 39.05 -9.53 -15.59
C ARG A 318 38.12 -8.35 -15.90
N GLY A 319 38.54 -7.15 -15.51
CA GLY A 319 37.82 -5.90 -15.74
C GLY A 319 36.60 -5.66 -14.84
N LYS A 320 36.26 -6.61 -13.96
CA LYS A 320 35.09 -6.52 -13.08
C LYS A 320 35.40 -5.84 -11.75
N LEU A 321 34.35 -5.47 -11.04
CA LEU A 321 34.39 -4.99 -9.66
C LEU A 321 34.18 -6.18 -8.73
N ALA A 322 35.20 -6.55 -7.95
CA ALA A 322 35.09 -7.64 -6.99
C ALA A 322 34.61 -7.12 -5.64
N ILE A 323 33.63 -7.77 -5.05
CA ILE A 323 33.20 -7.53 -3.66
C ILE A 323 33.46 -8.80 -2.87
N ILE A 324 34.26 -8.70 -1.81
CA ILE A 324 34.55 -9.80 -0.91
C ILE A 324 33.53 -9.74 0.22
N GLY A 325 32.77 -10.81 0.39
CA GLY A 325 31.74 -10.95 1.42
C GLY A 325 31.50 -12.42 1.76
N THR A 326 30.47 -12.71 2.54
CA THR A 326 30.19 -14.06 3.05
C THR A 326 28.77 -14.51 2.70
N SER A 327 28.64 -15.73 2.18
CA SER A 327 27.39 -16.49 2.11
C SER A 327 27.29 -17.59 3.18
N ALA A 328 28.40 -17.88 3.89
CA ALA A 328 28.44 -18.92 4.91
C ALA A 328 27.39 -18.70 6.02
N VAL A 329 26.65 -19.76 6.35
CA VAL A 329 25.54 -19.70 7.31
C VAL A 329 25.99 -19.23 8.69
N GLY A 330 27.18 -19.68 9.13
CA GLY A 330 27.74 -19.34 10.44
C GLY A 330 28.15 -17.87 10.62
N LEU A 331 28.24 -17.09 9.53
CA LEU A 331 28.64 -15.69 9.56
C LEU A 331 27.43 -14.71 9.47
N PHE A 332 26.20 -15.24 9.39
CA PHE A 332 24.91 -14.55 9.62
C PHE A 332 24.75 -13.15 9.01
N ASP A 333 24.92 -12.99 7.69
CA ASP A 333 24.51 -11.76 6.99
C ASP A 333 23.47 -12.03 5.90
N ILE A 334 22.31 -12.54 6.32
CA ILE A 334 21.18 -12.80 5.41
C ILE A 334 20.27 -11.56 5.36
N LYS A 335 19.85 -11.18 4.14
CA LYS A 335 18.88 -10.11 3.87
C LYS A 335 17.70 -10.63 3.07
N THR A 336 16.60 -9.89 3.17
CA THR A 336 15.38 -10.08 2.37
C THR A 336 15.24 -8.91 1.40
N ILE A 337 15.02 -9.21 0.13
CA ILE A 337 14.78 -8.23 -0.94
C ILE A 337 13.41 -8.49 -1.60
N PRO A 338 12.88 -7.58 -2.44
CA PRO A 338 11.59 -7.76 -3.07
C PRO A 338 11.42 -9.05 -3.89
N THR A 339 12.50 -9.50 -4.55
CA THR A 339 12.50 -10.66 -5.44
C THR A 339 12.73 -11.99 -4.71
N GLU A 340 13.46 -11.99 -3.60
CA GLU A 340 13.91 -13.19 -2.88
C GLU A 340 14.04 -12.97 -1.37
N ARG A 341 13.74 -14.02 -0.59
CA ARG A 341 13.66 -13.91 0.88
C ARG A 341 15.00 -14.05 1.61
N PHE A 342 15.92 -14.82 1.04
CA PHE A 342 17.19 -15.16 1.65
C PHE A 342 18.32 -14.94 0.65
N ILE A 343 19.03 -13.82 0.80
CA ILE A 343 20.23 -13.52 0.03
C ILE A 343 21.37 -13.08 0.96
N PRO A 344 22.64 -13.32 0.62
CA PRO A 344 23.77 -12.71 1.32
C PRO A 344 23.72 -11.17 1.24
N GLY A 345 24.09 -10.47 2.31
CA GLY A 345 24.08 -9.00 2.34
C GLY A 345 25.01 -8.36 1.31
N VAL A 346 26.14 -9.00 1.02
CA VAL A 346 27.05 -8.61 -0.07
C VAL A 346 26.37 -8.53 -1.44
N GLU A 347 25.34 -9.34 -1.67
CA GLU A 347 24.59 -9.31 -2.92
C GLU A 347 23.74 -8.05 -3.08
N VAL A 348 23.26 -7.45 -1.98
CA VAL A 348 22.57 -6.14 -2.03
C VAL A 348 23.51 -5.09 -2.62
N HIS A 349 24.78 -5.09 -2.20
CA HIS A 349 25.79 -4.18 -2.72
C HIS A 349 26.09 -4.44 -4.19
N ALA A 350 26.20 -5.71 -4.61
CA ALA A 350 26.43 -6.10 -5.98
C ALA A 350 25.26 -5.68 -6.90
N GLN A 351 24.02 -5.98 -6.52
CA GLN A 351 22.83 -5.65 -7.31
C GLN A 351 22.61 -4.14 -7.44
N LEU A 352 22.93 -3.35 -6.39
CA LEU A 352 22.91 -1.89 -6.49
C LEU A 352 23.93 -1.38 -7.52
N ILE A 353 25.18 -1.87 -7.47
CA ILE A 353 26.22 -1.46 -8.43
C ILE A 353 25.81 -1.83 -9.85
N GLU A 354 25.32 -3.04 -10.07
CA GLU A 354 24.83 -3.47 -11.38
C GLU A 354 23.73 -2.54 -11.89
N SER A 355 22.68 -2.31 -11.08
CA SER A 355 21.54 -1.46 -11.43
C SER A 355 21.95 -0.04 -11.81
N VAL A 356 22.96 0.52 -11.12
CA VAL A 356 23.49 1.86 -11.41
C VAL A 356 24.35 1.88 -12.67
N LEU A 357 25.27 0.92 -12.82
CA LEU A 357 26.16 0.86 -13.99
C LEU A 357 25.41 0.56 -15.28
N THR A 358 24.31 -0.19 -15.22
CA THR A 358 23.44 -0.45 -16.38
C THR A 358 22.34 0.58 -16.56
N LYS A 359 22.32 1.65 -15.74
CA LYS A 359 21.28 2.70 -15.74
C LYS A 359 19.85 2.16 -15.65
N SER A 360 19.69 0.99 -15.02
CA SER A 360 18.41 0.32 -14.85
C SER A 360 17.99 0.38 -13.39
N PHE A 361 18.10 1.55 -12.75
CA PHE A 361 17.65 1.78 -11.39
C PHE A 361 16.21 2.28 -11.37
N LEU A 362 15.50 2.00 -10.29
CA LEU A 362 14.17 2.56 -10.09
C LEU A 362 14.30 4.00 -9.60
N SER A 363 13.34 4.84 -9.96
CA SER A 363 13.32 6.23 -9.54
C SER A 363 11.93 6.64 -9.10
N ARG A 364 11.88 7.51 -8.10
CA ARG A 364 10.64 8.16 -7.67
C ARG A 364 10.86 9.67 -7.66
N PRO A 365 10.71 10.34 -8.81
CA PRO A 365 10.84 11.78 -8.90
C PRO A 365 9.91 12.51 -7.93
N GLY A 366 10.30 13.70 -7.47
CA GLY A 366 9.51 14.46 -6.50
C GLY A 366 8.10 14.86 -6.95
N PHE A 367 7.83 14.90 -8.27
CA PHE A 367 6.48 15.17 -8.78
C PHE A 367 5.52 13.98 -8.62
N VAL A 368 6.04 12.76 -8.39
CA VAL A 368 5.20 11.55 -8.28
C VAL A 368 4.27 11.62 -7.07
N ASP A 369 4.72 12.17 -5.94
CA ASP A 369 3.85 12.40 -4.79
C ASP A 369 2.64 13.27 -5.15
N VAL A 370 2.87 14.34 -5.91
CA VAL A 370 1.80 15.24 -6.38
C VAL A 370 0.92 14.54 -7.42
N ALA A 371 1.48 13.74 -8.30
CA ALA A 371 0.74 12.99 -9.31
C ALA A 371 -0.20 11.94 -8.67
N GLU A 372 0.26 11.20 -7.64
CA GLU A 372 -0.57 10.24 -6.89
C GLU A 372 -1.73 10.95 -6.16
N MET A 373 -1.46 12.10 -5.55
CA MET A 373 -2.49 12.94 -4.93
C MET A 373 -3.49 13.49 -5.96
N ALA A 374 -2.99 13.96 -7.11
CA ALA A 374 -3.84 14.47 -8.20
C ALA A 374 -4.71 13.35 -8.80
N LEU A 375 -4.17 12.14 -8.94
CA LEU A 375 -4.92 10.97 -9.40
C LEU A 375 -6.10 10.66 -8.47
N ALA A 376 -5.86 10.62 -7.15
CA ALA A 376 -6.91 10.39 -6.15
C ALA A 376 -7.95 11.52 -6.15
N LEU A 377 -7.50 12.78 -6.23
CA LEU A 377 -8.37 13.95 -6.22
C LEU A 377 -9.25 14.04 -7.48
N VAL A 378 -8.64 13.96 -8.66
CA VAL A 378 -9.35 14.06 -9.94
C VAL A 378 -10.26 12.86 -10.14
N GLY A 379 -9.77 11.63 -9.88
CA GLY A 379 -10.58 10.42 -9.96
C GLY A 379 -11.76 10.45 -8.98
N GLY A 380 -11.54 10.90 -7.74
CA GLY A 380 -12.59 11.07 -6.74
C GLY A 380 -13.63 12.12 -7.14
N MET A 381 -13.21 13.27 -7.67
CA MET A 381 -14.11 14.32 -8.16
C MET A 381 -14.96 13.85 -9.33
N LEU A 382 -14.39 13.11 -10.28
CA LEU A 382 -15.15 12.52 -11.40
C LEU A 382 -16.25 11.59 -10.87
N ILE A 383 -15.93 10.72 -9.92
CA ILE A 383 -16.91 9.81 -9.29
C ILE A 383 -18.03 10.61 -8.58
N ILE A 384 -17.69 11.64 -7.80
CA ILE A 384 -18.69 12.47 -7.07
C ILE A 384 -19.64 13.21 -8.02
N ILE A 385 -19.11 13.71 -9.14
CA ILE A 385 -19.89 14.47 -10.12
C ILE A 385 -20.83 13.54 -10.90
N PHE A 386 -20.28 12.45 -11.44
CA PHE A 386 -20.96 11.63 -12.43
C PHE A 386 -21.84 10.50 -11.86
N VAL A 387 -21.51 9.93 -10.70
CA VAL A 387 -22.28 8.81 -10.12
C VAL A 387 -23.79 9.11 -9.98
N PRO A 388 -24.22 10.29 -9.53
CA PRO A 388 -25.65 10.57 -9.37
C PRO A 388 -26.43 10.74 -10.67
N TRP A 389 -25.76 10.86 -11.81
CA TRP A 389 -26.40 11.16 -13.10
C TRP A 389 -26.39 9.97 -14.05
N ILE A 390 -25.61 8.94 -13.72
CA ILE A 390 -25.29 7.84 -14.61
C ILE A 390 -25.81 6.56 -13.96
N GLY A 391 -26.52 5.73 -14.71
CA GLY A 391 -27.02 4.45 -14.18
C GLY A 391 -25.90 3.52 -13.69
N ALA A 392 -26.22 2.61 -12.77
CA ALA A 392 -25.24 1.79 -12.04
C ALA A 392 -24.23 1.02 -12.93
N LYS A 393 -24.66 0.57 -14.12
CA LYS A 393 -23.80 -0.15 -15.09
C LYS A 393 -22.66 0.75 -15.61
N TRP A 394 -23.00 2.00 -15.91
CA TRP A 394 -22.07 2.97 -16.49
C TRP A 394 -21.15 3.58 -15.43
N THR A 395 -21.61 3.71 -14.18
CA THR A 395 -20.75 4.13 -13.07
C THR A 395 -19.70 3.07 -12.72
N LEU A 396 -20.08 1.79 -12.77
CA LEU A 396 -19.13 0.68 -12.63
C LEU A 396 -18.09 0.69 -13.76
N LEU A 397 -18.53 0.87 -15.01
CA LEU A 397 -17.62 0.97 -16.15
C LEU A 397 -16.65 2.15 -15.99
N MET A 398 -17.13 3.31 -15.57
CA MET A 398 -16.30 4.49 -15.32
C MET A 398 -15.25 4.22 -14.22
N PHE A 399 -15.64 3.59 -13.12
CA PHE A 399 -14.69 3.16 -12.08
C PHE A 399 -13.62 2.22 -12.63
N LEU A 400 -14.03 1.19 -13.39
CA LEU A 400 -13.10 0.21 -13.98
C LEU A 400 -12.14 0.86 -14.97
N VAL A 401 -12.60 1.83 -15.77
CA VAL A 401 -11.75 2.57 -16.71
C VAL A 401 -10.74 3.43 -15.95
N ILE A 402 -11.15 4.15 -14.90
CA ILE A 402 -10.24 4.96 -14.09
C ILE A 402 -9.22 4.07 -13.37
N ALA A 403 -9.67 2.99 -12.74
CA ALA A 403 -8.82 2.07 -12.00
C ALA A 403 -7.85 1.32 -12.92
N GLY A 404 -8.34 0.80 -14.05
CA GLY A 404 -7.52 0.15 -15.07
C GLY A 404 -6.52 1.10 -15.71
N GLY A 405 -6.93 2.35 -16.01
CA GLY A 405 -6.05 3.39 -16.53
C GLY A 405 -4.95 3.78 -15.52
N ALA A 406 -5.30 3.95 -14.25
CA ALA A 406 -4.36 4.24 -13.17
C ALA A 406 -3.35 3.11 -12.97
N GLY A 407 -3.84 1.87 -12.84
CA GLY A 407 -3.01 0.68 -12.69
C GLY A 407 -2.11 0.42 -13.89
N GLY A 408 -2.67 0.55 -15.11
CA GLY A 408 -1.94 0.42 -16.37
C GLY A 408 -0.85 1.50 -16.54
N THR A 409 -1.15 2.75 -16.18
CA THR A 409 -0.16 3.85 -16.21
C THR A 409 0.97 3.59 -15.22
N SER A 410 0.64 3.17 -13.99
CA SER A 410 1.64 2.81 -12.99
C SER A 410 2.55 1.68 -13.48
N TRP A 411 1.94 0.62 -14.02
CA TRP A 411 2.67 -0.51 -14.58
C TRP A 411 3.57 -0.10 -15.75
N TYR A 412 3.08 0.71 -16.67
CA TYR A 412 3.85 1.22 -17.81
C TYR A 412 5.05 2.07 -17.38
N LEU A 413 4.85 2.99 -16.43
CA LEU A 413 5.93 3.82 -15.88
C LEU A 413 7.01 2.95 -15.22
N PHE A 414 6.61 1.91 -14.50
CA PHE A 414 7.56 0.97 -13.91
C PHE A 414 8.27 0.13 -14.99
N SER A 415 7.53 -0.42 -15.95
CA SER A 415 8.04 -1.41 -16.89
C SER A 415 9.00 -0.80 -17.90
N GLU A 416 8.67 0.40 -18.42
CA GLU A 416 9.41 1.09 -19.48
C GLU A 416 10.30 2.22 -18.95
N GLN A 417 9.79 3.07 -18.05
CA GLN A 417 10.50 4.26 -17.59
C GLN A 417 11.27 4.06 -16.28
N LYS A 418 11.11 2.90 -15.62
CA LYS A 418 11.66 2.62 -14.27
C LYS A 418 11.24 3.66 -13.23
N ILE A 419 10.07 4.26 -13.41
CA ILE A 419 9.46 5.18 -12.46
C ILE A 419 8.42 4.41 -11.66
N ILE A 420 8.53 4.42 -10.34
CA ILE A 420 7.55 3.79 -9.44
C ILE A 420 6.50 4.81 -9.01
N LEU A 421 5.23 4.51 -9.29
CA LEU A 421 4.06 5.30 -8.93
C LEU A 421 3.10 4.42 -8.12
N ASP A 422 2.54 4.94 -7.03
CA ASP A 422 1.54 4.23 -6.25
C ASP A 422 0.11 4.55 -6.72
N ALA A 423 -0.42 3.70 -7.61
CA ALA A 423 -1.81 3.78 -8.02
C ALA A 423 -2.77 3.11 -7.01
N ALA A 424 -2.27 2.27 -6.10
CA ALA A 424 -3.12 1.46 -5.23
C ALA A 424 -3.92 2.34 -4.26
N PHE A 425 -3.28 3.33 -3.65
CA PHE A 425 -3.97 4.30 -2.79
C PHE A 425 -5.11 5.02 -3.54
N GLY A 426 -4.82 5.56 -4.73
CA GLY A 426 -5.82 6.26 -5.53
C GLY A 426 -7.00 5.37 -5.91
N ILE A 427 -6.73 4.15 -6.37
CA ILE A 427 -7.76 3.17 -6.73
C ILE A 427 -8.64 2.82 -5.52
N MET A 428 -8.05 2.57 -4.35
CA MET A 428 -8.81 2.27 -3.13
C MET A 428 -9.65 3.45 -2.65
N ALA A 429 -9.12 4.67 -2.69
CA ALA A 429 -9.87 5.88 -2.31
C ALA A 429 -11.08 6.07 -3.24
N ILE A 430 -10.88 5.92 -4.55
CA ILE A 430 -11.93 5.99 -5.56
C ILE A 430 -12.94 4.85 -5.37
N MET A 431 -12.49 3.63 -5.07
CA MET A 431 -13.36 2.48 -4.79
C MET A 431 -14.25 2.74 -3.56
N LEU A 432 -13.69 3.23 -2.47
CA LEU A 432 -14.45 3.54 -1.26
C LEU A 432 -15.45 4.67 -1.51
N LEU A 433 -15.06 5.73 -2.23
CA LEU A 433 -15.98 6.78 -2.66
C LEU A 433 -17.12 6.23 -3.53
N TYR A 434 -16.79 5.37 -4.49
CA TYR A 434 -17.77 4.72 -5.36
C TYR A 434 -18.76 3.87 -4.57
N VAL A 435 -18.28 3.03 -3.65
CA VAL A 435 -19.13 2.19 -2.78
C VAL A 435 -20.02 3.05 -1.89
N THR A 436 -19.46 4.08 -1.23
CA THR A 436 -20.24 4.99 -0.38
C THR A 436 -21.32 5.70 -1.17
N LEU A 437 -20.99 6.29 -2.31
CA LEU A 437 -21.97 7.01 -3.14
C LEU A 437 -23.05 6.07 -3.66
N THR A 438 -22.67 4.92 -4.22
CA THR A 438 -23.63 3.93 -4.74
C THR A 438 -24.56 3.42 -3.64
N TYR A 439 -24.01 3.09 -2.46
CA TYR A 439 -24.80 2.65 -1.32
C TYR A 439 -25.77 3.73 -0.84
N THR A 440 -25.31 4.98 -0.69
CA THR A 440 -26.19 6.07 -0.26
C THR A 440 -27.28 6.41 -1.28
N SER A 441 -26.98 6.32 -2.58
CA SER A 441 -27.97 6.49 -3.64
C SER A 441 -29.00 5.37 -3.61
N TYR A 442 -28.55 4.11 -3.48
CA TYR A 442 -29.42 2.95 -3.37
C TYR A 442 -30.31 3.01 -2.12
N ALA A 443 -29.73 3.35 -0.97
CA ALA A 443 -30.48 3.48 0.28
C ALA A 443 -31.52 4.60 0.23
N ALA A 444 -31.21 5.70 -0.46
CA ALA A 444 -32.17 6.78 -0.68
C ALA A 444 -33.33 6.34 -1.59
N GLU A 445 -33.03 5.63 -2.68
CA GLU A 445 -34.04 5.07 -3.60
C GLU A 445 -34.93 4.05 -2.88
N GLU A 446 -34.34 3.15 -2.09
CA GLU A 446 -35.09 2.14 -1.33
C GLU A 446 -35.96 2.77 -0.23
N ALA A 447 -35.47 3.82 0.43
CA ALA A 447 -36.27 4.54 1.42
C ALA A 447 -37.48 5.24 0.79
N GLU A 448 -37.32 5.82 -0.42
CA GLU A 448 -38.42 6.43 -1.17
C GLU A 448 -39.44 5.37 -1.64
N ARG A 449 -38.98 4.22 -2.13
CA ARG A 449 -39.85 3.08 -2.48
C ARG A 449 -40.61 2.57 -1.27
N ARG A 450 -39.93 2.39 -0.13
CA ARG A 450 -40.56 1.95 1.11
C ARG A 450 -41.58 2.95 1.63
N GLN A 451 -41.26 4.25 1.62
CA GLN A 451 -42.20 5.30 2.02
C GLN A 451 -43.45 5.29 1.13
N THR A 452 -43.28 5.07 -0.17
CA THR A 452 -44.38 4.94 -1.13
C THR A 452 -45.21 3.68 -0.84
N ARG A 453 -44.55 2.54 -0.63
CA ARG A 453 -45.17 1.27 -0.24
C ARG A 453 -46.00 1.40 1.05
N ASP A 454 -45.42 1.97 2.11
CA ASP A 454 -46.05 2.15 3.42
C ASP A 454 -47.22 3.15 3.37
N ALA A 455 -47.19 4.11 2.45
CA ALA A 455 -48.30 5.04 2.22
C ALA A 455 -49.49 4.34 1.55
N PHE A 456 -49.23 3.52 0.53
CA PHE A 456 -50.27 2.79 -0.20
C PHE A 456 -50.81 1.57 0.55
N SER A 457 -50.00 0.91 1.40
CA SER A 457 -50.45 -0.25 2.19
C SER A 457 -51.54 0.07 3.22
N LYS A 458 -51.81 1.35 3.48
CA LYS A 458 -52.93 1.78 4.34
C LYS A 458 -54.28 1.72 3.62
N TYR A 459 -54.28 1.64 2.29
CA TYR A 459 -55.48 1.77 1.47
C TYR A 459 -55.64 0.64 0.45
N LEU A 460 -54.56 -0.08 0.12
CA LEU A 460 -54.53 -1.13 -0.88
C LEU A 460 -54.02 -2.45 -0.28
N SER A 461 -54.52 -3.57 -0.78
CA SER A 461 -54.05 -4.91 -0.37
C SER A 461 -52.58 -5.12 -0.78
N PRO A 462 -51.83 -6.04 -0.11
CA PRO A 462 -50.39 -6.21 -0.37
C PRO A 462 -50.03 -6.48 -1.83
N ALA A 463 -50.84 -7.29 -2.53
CA ALA A 463 -50.66 -7.58 -3.95
C ALA A 463 -50.85 -6.32 -4.83
N MET A 464 -51.78 -5.44 -4.45
CA MET A 464 -52.05 -4.19 -5.17
C MET A 464 -51.00 -3.12 -4.92
N VAL A 465 -50.44 -3.07 -3.71
CA VAL A 465 -49.33 -2.16 -3.39
C VAL A 465 -48.10 -2.47 -4.23
N GLU A 466 -47.75 -3.75 -4.39
CA GLU A 466 -46.59 -4.15 -5.21
C GLU A 466 -46.76 -3.72 -6.68
N GLN A 467 -47.95 -3.92 -7.24
CA GLN A 467 -48.26 -3.51 -8.62
C GLN A 467 -48.27 -1.99 -8.81
N VAL A 468 -48.78 -1.21 -7.85
CA VAL A 468 -48.78 0.27 -7.91
C VAL A 468 -47.39 0.87 -7.71
N VAL A 469 -46.54 0.24 -6.90
CA VAL A 469 -45.14 0.65 -6.74
C VAL A 469 -44.33 0.34 -8.00
N GLU A 470 -44.64 -0.74 -8.71
CA GLU A 470 -44.01 -1.08 -10.00
C GLU A 470 -44.49 -0.18 -11.14
N ASP A 471 -45.79 0.15 -11.20
CA ASP A 471 -46.36 1.05 -12.20
C ASP A 471 -47.35 2.06 -11.60
N PRO A 472 -46.86 3.26 -11.22
CA PRO A 472 -47.71 4.33 -10.69
C PRO A 472 -48.74 4.87 -11.70
N SER A 473 -48.61 4.57 -12.99
CA SER A 473 -49.52 5.07 -14.04
C SER A 473 -50.89 4.38 -14.04
N LEU A 474 -51.00 3.23 -13.37
CA LEU A 474 -52.26 2.50 -13.15
C LEU A 474 -53.28 3.33 -12.33
N LEU A 475 -52.82 4.32 -11.57
CA LEU A 475 -53.66 5.26 -10.82
C LEU A 475 -54.09 6.48 -11.66
N SER A 476 -54.30 6.30 -12.96
CA SER A 476 -54.64 7.38 -13.89
C SER A 476 -55.76 8.28 -13.33
N LEU A 477 -55.47 9.57 -13.18
CA LEU A 477 -56.43 10.60 -12.76
C LEU A 477 -57.45 10.84 -13.88
N GLY A 478 -58.50 10.03 -13.88
CA GLY A 478 -59.63 10.09 -14.80
C GLY A 478 -60.58 8.92 -14.53
N GLY A 479 -61.88 9.19 -14.42
CA GLY A 479 -62.86 8.14 -14.12
C GLY A 479 -63.01 7.15 -15.29
N THR A 480 -62.79 5.87 -15.04
CA THR A 480 -63.05 4.77 -15.98
C THR A 480 -64.35 4.06 -15.60
N LYS A 481 -65.24 3.79 -16.57
CA LYS A 481 -66.39 2.89 -16.34
C LYS A 481 -65.89 1.45 -16.33
N ARG A 482 -66.19 0.71 -15.27
CA ARG A 482 -65.84 -0.71 -15.10
C ARG A 482 -66.99 -1.45 -14.41
N ASP A 483 -67.07 -2.75 -14.67
CA ASP A 483 -67.92 -3.66 -13.92
C ASP A 483 -67.26 -3.96 -12.58
N MET A 484 -67.92 -3.71 -11.45
CA MET A 484 -67.30 -3.81 -10.13
C MET A 484 -68.25 -4.50 -9.14
N THR A 485 -67.67 -5.23 -8.19
CA THR A 485 -68.41 -5.73 -7.02
C THR A 485 -68.25 -4.72 -5.91
N LEU A 486 -69.35 -4.29 -5.30
CA LEU A 486 -69.33 -3.44 -4.11
C LEU A 486 -69.88 -4.22 -2.91
N LEU A 487 -69.22 -4.06 -1.77
CA LEU A 487 -69.65 -4.57 -0.49
C LEU A 487 -69.86 -3.41 0.48
N PHE A 488 -71.03 -3.40 1.08
CA PHE A 488 -71.36 -2.54 2.21
C PHE A 488 -71.65 -3.44 3.40
N CYS A 489 -70.92 -3.23 4.49
CA CYS A 489 -71.13 -3.92 5.75
C CYS A 489 -71.42 -2.86 6.81
N ASP A 490 -72.46 -3.08 7.61
CA ASP A 490 -72.91 -2.12 8.61
C ASP A 490 -73.34 -2.82 9.91
N VAL A 491 -73.25 -2.12 11.04
CA VAL A 491 -73.54 -2.71 12.35
C VAL A 491 -75.02 -2.55 12.71
N ARG A 492 -75.67 -3.66 13.02
CA ARG A 492 -77.08 -3.61 13.41
C ARG A 492 -77.26 -2.89 14.75
N GLY A 493 -78.05 -1.82 14.75
CA GLY A 493 -78.43 -1.10 15.96
C GLY A 493 -77.30 -0.25 16.55
N PHE A 494 -76.33 0.15 15.73
CA PHE A 494 -75.15 0.88 16.18
C PHE A 494 -75.47 2.17 16.95
N THR A 495 -76.50 2.91 16.57
CA THR A 495 -76.89 4.13 17.29
C THR A 495 -77.14 3.85 18.77
N SER A 496 -77.91 2.81 19.09
CA SER A 496 -78.18 2.42 20.48
C SER A 496 -76.94 1.90 21.20
N ILE A 497 -76.02 1.24 20.48
CA ILE A 497 -74.73 0.80 21.04
C ILE A 497 -73.87 2.02 21.36
N SER A 498 -73.77 2.98 20.44
CA SER A 498 -72.93 4.17 20.57
C SER A 498 -73.32 5.08 21.73
N GLU A 499 -74.60 5.11 22.10
CA GLU A 499 -75.10 5.86 23.27
C GLU A 499 -74.70 5.24 24.62
N LEU A 500 -74.27 3.97 24.63
CA LEU A 500 -73.85 3.26 25.83
C LEU A 500 -72.35 3.42 26.14
N PHE A 501 -71.57 3.97 25.21
CA PHE A 501 -70.13 4.15 25.34
C PHE A 501 -69.75 5.63 25.33
N ASP A 502 -68.65 5.97 25.99
CA ASP A 502 -67.99 7.25 25.78
C ASP A 502 -67.21 7.24 24.46
N ALA A 503 -66.74 8.41 24.02
CA ALA A 503 -66.07 8.55 22.72
C ALA A 503 -64.81 7.67 22.59
N GLU A 504 -64.08 7.47 23.69
CA GLU A 504 -62.87 6.64 23.71
C GLU A 504 -63.22 5.15 23.63
N GLY A 505 -64.15 4.67 24.47
CA GLY A 505 -64.62 3.29 24.46
C GLY A 505 -65.29 2.88 23.13
N LEU A 506 -66.07 3.78 22.52
CA LEU A 506 -66.69 3.56 21.22
C LEU A 506 -65.64 3.40 20.11
N THR A 507 -64.59 4.22 20.15
CA THR A 507 -63.49 4.14 19.17
C THR A 507 -62.74 2.80 19.30
N VAL A 508 -62.52 2.33 20.52
CA VAL A 508 -61.89 1.02 20.76
C VAL A 508 -62.77 -0.13 20.25
N LEU A 509 -64.08 -0.08 20.53
CA LEU A 509 -65.04 -1.09 20.06
C LEU A 509 -65.10 -1.14 18.52
N ILE A 510 -65.19 0.02 17.88
CA ILE A 510 -65.20 0.14 16.42
C ILE A 510 -63.90 -0.41 15.82
N ASN A 511 -62.73 -0.06 16.36
CA ASN A 511 -61.47 -0.60 15.83
C ASN A 511 -61.37 -2.12 16.03
N LYS A 512 -61.80 -2.66 17.18
CA LYS A 512 -61.85 -4.10 17.44
C LYS A 512 -62.76 -4.83 16.45
N LEU A 513 -63.83 -4.18 16.00
CA LEU A 513 -64.77 -4.72 15.02
C LEU A 513 -64.28 -4.61 13.58
N LEU A 514 -63.90 -3.41 13.14
CA LEU A 514 -63.62 -3.12 11.74
C LEU A 514 -62.26 -3.66 11.27
N THR A 515 -61.28 -3.81 12.17
CA THR A 515 -59.94 -4.33 11.82
C THR A 515 -59.99 -5.75 11.26
N PRO A 516 -60.51 -6.77 11.97
CA PRO A 516 -60.54 -8.15 11.44
C PRO A 516 -61.39 -8.28 10.17
N LEU A 517 -62.45 -7.47 10.04
CA LEU A 517 -63.28 -7.44 8.84
C LEU A 517 -62.54 -6.83 7.64
N THR A 518 -61.76 -5.77 7.88
CA THR A 518 -60.89 -5.16 6.86
C THR A 518 -59.82 -6.15 6.40
N ASP A 519 -59.21 -6.90 7.32
CA ASP A 519 -58.18 -7.89 6.98
C ASP A 519 -58.71 -8.98 6.03
N ILE A 520 -59.96 -9.43 6.23
CA ILE A 520 -60.63 -10.41 5.36
C ILE A 520 -60.85 -9.82 3.96
N ILE A 521 -61.32 -8.57 3.87
CA ILE A 521 -61.51 -7.87 2.59
C ILE A 521 -60.18 -7.79 1.83
N LEU A 522 -59.10 -7.36 2.49
CA LEU A 522 -57.78 -7.23 1.87
C LEU A 522 -57.17 -8.60 1.50
N ALA A 523 -57.39 -9.64 2.30
CA ALA A 523 -56.92 -11.00 2.02
C ALA A 523 -57.58 -11.61 0.76
N ARG A 524 -58.76 -11.11 0.39
CA ARG A 524 -59.52 -11.50 -0.80
C ARG A 524 -59.41 -10.47 -1.92
N GLN A 525 -58.28 -9.74 -1.99
CA GLN A 525 -57.99 -8.75 -3.04
C GLN A 525 -58.97 -7.57 -3.12
N GLY A 526 -59.80 -7.36 -2.10
CA GLY A 526 -60.69 -6.20 -2.02
C GLY A 526 -59.92 -4.93 -1.70
N THR A 527 -60.46 -3.80 -2.14
CA THR A 527 -59.98 -2.46 -1.79
C THR A 527 -61.02 -1.77 -0.92
N VAL A 528 -60.62 -1.22 0.23
CA VAL A 528 -61.50 -0.42 1.07
C VAL A 528 -61.55 1.01 0.54
N ASP A 529 -62.74 1.49 0.17
CA ASP A 529 -62.94 2.86 -0.29
C ASP A 529 -62.89 3.82 0.89
N LYS A 530 -63.75 3.58 1.88
CA LYS A 530 -63.88 4.42 3.07
C LYS A 530 -64.61 3.69 4.21
N TYR A 531 -64.44 4.25 5.40
CA TYR A 531 -65.26 3.96 6.57
C TYR A 531 -66.28 5.08 6.77
N MET A 532 -67.55 4.73 6.98
CA MET A 532 -68.64 5.68 7.23
C MET A 532 -69.26 5.37 8.60
N GLY A 533 -68.59 5.79 9.67
CA GLY A 533 -68.98 5.44 11.04
C GLY A 533 -68.73 3.96 11.31
N ASP A 534 -69.81 3.19 11.45
CA ASP A 534 -69.85 1.74 11.63
C ASP A 534 -69.87 0.94 10.32
N CYS A 535 -69.99 1.63 9.19
CA CYS A 535 -70.05 1.00 7.88
C CYS A 535 -68.67 0.89 7.20
N ILE A 536 -68.38 -0.28 6.61
CA ILE A 536 -67.27 -0.50 5.67
C ILE A 536 -67.82 -0.49 4.25
N MET A 537 -67.25 0.36 3.39
CA MET A 537 -67.45 0.29 1.94
C MET A 537 -66.18 -0.24 1.28
N ALA A 538 -66.30 -1.37 0.59
CA ALA A 538 -65.22 -2.00 -0.15
C ALA A 538 -65.66 -2.33 -1.58
N PHE A 539 -64.69 -2.46 -2.48
CA PHE A 539 -64.94 -2.86 -3.85
C PHE A 539 -63.84 -3.79 -4.40
N TRP A 540 -64.19 -4.52 -5.44
CA TRP A 540 -63.29 -5.37 -6.22
C TRP A 540 -63.33 -4.94 -7.69
N ASN A 541 -62.33 -5.35 -8.47
CA ASN A 541 -62.13 -5.00 -9.88
C ASN A 541 -61.73 -3.52 -10.15
N ALA A 542 -61.13 -2.86 -9.15
CA ALA A 542 -60.41 -1.60 -9.30
C ALA A 542 -59.34 -1.43 -8.20
N PRO A 543 -58.23 -0.70 -8.43
CA PRO A 543 -57.77 -0.13 -9.71
C PRO A 543 -57.28 -1.17 -10.74
N MET A 544 -57.15 -2.44 -10.37
CA MET A 544 -56.70 -3.53 -11.26
C MET A 544 -57.84 -4.46 -11.66
N ASP A 545 -57.67 -5.13 -12.80
CA ASP A 545 -58.64 -6.11 -13.32
C ASP A 545 -58.57 -7.41 -12.52
N ASP A 546 -59.71 -7.83 -11.99
CA ASP A 546 -59.93 -9.09 -11.29
C ASP A 546 -61.12 -9.80 -11.96
N LEU A 547 -60.85 -10.88 -12.67
CA LEU A 547 -61.87 -11.67 -13.38
C LEU A 547 -62.81 -12.44 -12.42
N GLN A 548 -62.43 -12.60 -11.16
CA GLN A 548 -63.18 -13.31 -10.12
C GLN A 548 -63.78 -12.35 -9.08
N HIS A 549 -63.82 -11.05 -9.37
CA HIS A 549 -64.26 -9.99 -8.45
C HIS A 549 -65.63 -10.24 -7.77
N ALA A 550 -66.55 -10.93 -8.44
CA ALA A 550 -67.85 -11.30 -7.87
C ALA A 550 -67.74 -12.48 -6.90
N GLU A 551 -66.91 -13.47 -7.19
CA GLU A 551 -66.65 -14.61 -6.32
C GLU A 551 -65.89 -14.19 -5.07
N ASP A 552 -64.82 -13.40 -5.23
CA ASP A 552 -64.00 -12.93 -4.12
C ASP A 552 -64.76 -12.00 -3.18
N GLY A 553 -65.59 -11.10 -3.70
CA GLY A 553 -66.50 -10.28 -2.89
C GLY A 553 -67.52 -11.12 -2.10
N CYS A 554 -68.10 -12.16 -2.71
CA CYS A 554 -69.02 -13.07 -2.03
C CYS A 554 -68.31 -13.91 -0.96
N ARG A 555 -67.11 -14.42 -1.24
CA ARG A 555 -66.30 -15.19 -0.28
C ARG A 555 -65.88 -14.33 0.90
N ALA A 556 -65.44 -13.09 0.65
CA ALA A 556 -65.13 -12.12 1.70
C ALA A 556 -66.35 -11.87 2.60
N ALA A 557 -67.54 -11.67 2.02
CA ALA A 557 -68.77 -11.50 2.81
C ALA A 557 -69.08 -12.71 3.70
N LEU A 558 -68.93 -13.94 3.18
CA LEU A 558 -69.15 -15.17 3.95
C LEU A 558 -68.13 -15.33 5.08
N GLU A 559 -66.86 -15.02 4.83
CA GLU A 559 -65.80 -15.06 5.83
C GLU A 559 -65.96 -13.99 6.90
N MET A 560 -66.40 -12.78 6.53
CA MET A 560 -66.77 -11.72 7.47
C MET A 560 -67.89 -12.19 8.41
N VAL A 561 -68.94 -12.82 7.87
CA VAL A 561 -70.03 -13.40 8.68
C VAL A 561 -69.51 -14.49 9.61
N ALA A 562 -68.64 -15.38 9.14
CA ALA A 562 -68.04 -16.43 9.96
C ALA A 562 -67.15 -15.86 11.08
N ALA A 563 -66.43 -14.77 10.82
CA ALA A 563 -65.57 -14.10 11.80
C ALA A 563 -66.36 -13.38 12.91
N MET A 564 -67.63 -13.03 12.68
CA MET A 564 -68.47 -12.37 13.68
C MET A 564 -68.80 -13.25 14.88
N ALA A 565 -69.00 -14.57 14.70
CA ALA A 565 -69.33 -15.47 15.80
C ALA A 565 -68.23 -15.51 16.90
N PRO A 566 -66.94 -15.78 16.59
CA PRO A 566 -65.88 -15.76 17.58
C PRO A 566 -65.60 -14.36 18.13
N LEU A 567 -65.81 -13.29 17.33
CA LEU A 567 -65.65 -11.91 17.78
C LEU A 567 -66.72 -11.52 18.80
N ASN A 568 -67.97 -11.87 18.55
CA ASN A 568 -69.09 -11.62 19.48
C ASN A 568 -68.91 -12.39 20.79
N GLU A 569 -68.45 -13.64 20.75
CA GLU A 569 -68.16 -14.40 21.97
C GLU A 569 -67.01 -13.77 22.78
N ARG A 570 -65.98 -13.25 22.12
CA ARG A 570 -64.89 -12.52 22.80
C ARG A 570 -65.39 -11.23 23.44
N LEU A 571 -66.13 -10.40 22.70
CA LEU A 571 -66.70 -9.16 23.22
C LEU A 571 -67.67 -9.41 24.38
N LYS A 572 -68.40 -10.54 24.35
CA LYS A 572 -69.29 -10.96 25.44
C LYS A 572 -68.54 -11.43 26.69
N LEU A 573 -67.36 -12.03 26.54
CA LEU A 573 -66.48 -12.37 27.66
C LEU A 573 -65.85 -11.11 28.24
N GLU A 574 -65.32 -10.23 27.40
CA GLU A 574 -64.76 -8.93 27.81
C GLU A 574 -65.81 -8.10 28.57
N ALA A 575 -67.04 -8.01 28.06
CA ALA A 575 -68.12 -7.31 28.74
C ALA A 575 -68.46 -7.90 30.13
N LYS A 576 -68.32 -9.23 30.31
CA LYS A 576 -68.52 -9.87 31.63
C LYS A 576 -67.37 -9.63 32.60
N GLU A 577 -66.16 -9.42 32.09
CA GLU A 577 -64.96 -9.14 32.89
C GLU A 577 -64.88 -7.65 33.29
N GLU A 578 -65.36 -6.76 32.42
CA GLU A 578 -65.35 -5.31 32.61
C GLU A 578 -66.55 -4.79 33.45
N GLY A 579 -67.63 -5.59 33.56
CA GLY A 579 -68.77 -5.34 34.46
C GLY A 579 -70.07 -5.01 33.75
#